data_AF-A0A3M0ZXK6-F1
#
_entry.id   AF-A0A3M0ZXK6-F1
#
_cell.length_a   1.000
_cell.length_b   1.000
_cell.length_c   1.000
_cell.angle_alpha   90.00
_cell.angle_beta   90.00
_cell.angle_gamma   90.00
#
_symmetry.space_group_name_H-M   'P 1'
#
loop_
_entity.id
_entity.type
_entity.pdbx_description
1 polymer ?
#
loop_
_entity_poly.entity_id
_entity_poly.type
_entity_poly.pdbx_seq_one_letter_code
_entity_poly.pdbx_strand_id
1 'polypeptide(L)'
;MSARELSHCAEAVRRLDRDRWLTLLFAHPGDREALAALYAFNQEIARVRDRVSEPMLGAIRLEWWRESLRGIAAGTVRRHPVVEALAVAMAERDLPEAELLALVDAREQDLDGEGFRVLDDL
;
A
#
# COMPACT_ATOMS: atom_id res chain seq x y z
N MET A 1 11.10 -29.37 8.93
CA MET A 1 11.28 -27.98 8.46
C MET A 1 10.10 -27.19 9.00
N SER A 2 10.33 -26.26 9.93
CA SER A 2 9.27 -25.39 10.43
C SER A 2 8.72 -24.56 9.27
N ALA A 3 7.40 -24.52 9.08
CA ALA A 3 6.79 -23.57 8.17
C ALA A 3 7.11 -22.17 8.71
N ARG A 4 7.86 -21.38 7.94
CA ARG A 4 8.17 -19.99 8.32
C ARG A 4 6.83 -19.25 8.38
N GLU A 5 6.52 -18.65 9.53
CA GLU A 5 5.32 -17.80 9.67
C GLU A 5 5.41 -16.66 8.65
N LEU A 6 4.29 -16.34 8.00
CA LEU A 6 4.26 -15.23 7.06
C LEU A 6 4.31 -13.92 7.83
N SER A 7 4.83 -12.87 7.21
CA SER A 7 4.72 -11.53 7.77
C SER A 7 3.27 -11.06 7.74
N HIS A 8 2.94 -10.05 8.56
CA HIS A 8 1.62 -9.42 8.56
C HIS A 8 1.17 -9.00 7.15
N CYS A 9 2.07 -8.40 6.37
CA CYS A 9 1.80 -7.94 5.01
C CYS A 9 1.54 -9.13 4.08
N ALA A 10 2.37 -10.18 4.14
CA ALA A 10 2.17 -11.40 3.36
C ALA A 10 0.85 -12.11 3.72
N GLU A 11 0.49 -12.16 5.01
CA GLU A 11 -0.78 -12.70 5.50
C GLU A 11 -1.98 -11.88 4.99
N ALA A 12 -1.87 -10.56 5.02
CA ALA A 12 -2.90 -9.65 4.52
C ALA A 12 -3.11 -9.85 3.02
N VAL A 13 -2.03 -9.88 2.24
CA VAL A 13 -2.09 -10.12 0.79
C VAL A 13 -2.70 -11.49 0.51
N ARG A 14 -2.26 -12.56 1.18
CA ARG A 14 -2.85 -13.91 1.03
C ARG A 14 -4.36 -13.94 1.24
N ARG A 15 -4.85 -13.20 2.23
CA ARG A 15 -6.27 -13.18 2.61
C ARG A 15 -7.12 -12.32 1.68
N LEU A 16 -6.57 -11.21 1.18
CA LEU A 16 -7.34 -10.12 0.60
C LEU A 16 -7.10 -9.93 -0.90
N ASP A 17 -6.02 -10.48 -1.46
CA ASP A 17 -5.66 -10.40 -2.88
C ASP A 17 -4.92 -11.68 -3.30
N ARG A 18 -5.69 -12.69 -3.71
CA ARG A 18 -5.17 -14.02 -4.03
C ARG A 18 -4.21 -14.00 -5.23
N ASP A 19 -4.48 -13.17 -6.22
CA ASP A 19 -3.68 -13.10 -7.43
C ASP A 19 -2.30 -12.49 -7.11
N ARG A 20 -2.27 -11.37 -6.37
CA ARG A 20 -1.00 -10.80 -5.89
C ARG A 20 -0.25 -11.75 -4.98
N TRP A 21 -0.94 -12.48 -4.11
CA TRP A 21 -0.30 -13.53 -3.30
C TRP A 21 0.39 -14.58 -4.16
N LEU A 22 -0.25 -15.06 -5.23
CA LEU A 22 0.36 -16.02 -6.13
C LEU A 22 1.59 -15.43 -6.83
N THR A 23 1.57 -14.15 -7.21
CA THR A 23 2.77 -13.50 -7.80
C THR A 23 3.97 -13.49 -6.86
N LEU A 24 3.76 -13.35 -5.53
CA LEU A 24 4.84 -13.41 -4.54
C LEU A 24 5.53 -14.77 -4.51
N LEU A 25 4.82 -15.87 -4.81
CA LEU A 25 5.39 -17.21 -4.82
C LEU A 25 6.44 -17.40 -5.94
N PHE A 26 6.34 -16.60 -7.01
CA PHE A 26 7.29 -16.58 -8.13
C PHE A 26 8.41 -15.55 -7.97
N ALA A 27 8.26 -14.59 -7.05
CA ALA A 27 9.32 -13.63 -6.77
C ALA A 27 10.54 -14.29 -6.10
N HIS A 28 11.72 -13.71 -6.33
CA HIS A 28 12.95 -14.13 -5.66
C HIS A 28 12.77 -14.03 -4.13
N PRO A 29 13.21 -15.01 -3.32
CA PRO A 29 12.93 -15.05 -1.88
C PRO A 29 13.31 -13.77 -1.12
N GLY A 30 14.37 -13.09 -1.54
CA GLY A 30 14.82 -11.83 -0.93
C GLY A 30 13.91 -10.63 -1.20
N ASP A 31 12.99 -10.70 -2.17
CA ASP A 31 12.12 -9.57 -2.57
C ASP A 31 10.68 -9.73 -2.12
N ARG A 32 10.32 -10.92 -1.63
CA ARG A 32 8.94 -11.27 -1.29
C ARG A 32 8.34 -10.37 -0.21
N GLU A 33 9.12 -10.01 0.80
CA GLU A 33 8.65 -9.17 1.89
C GLU A 33 8.45 -7.71 1.45
N ALA A 34 9.38 -7.17 0.64
CA ALA A 34 9.23 -5.83 0.08
C ALA A 34 8.00 -5.74 -0.85
N LEU A 35 7.80 -6.74 -1.71
CA LEU A 35 6.61 -6.84 -2.56
C LEU A 35 5.33 -7.03 -1.74
N ALA A 36 5.37 -7.84 -0.68
CA ALA A 36 4.23 -8.01 0.22
C ALA A 36 3.86 -6.69 0.92
N ALA A 37 4.84 -5.90 1.36
CA ALA A 37 4.61 -4.58 1.94
C ALA A 37 3.96 -3.62 0.93
N LEU A 38 4.49 -3.56 -0.30
CA LEU A 38 3.93 -2.73 -1.38
C LEU A 38 2.49 -3.14 -1.72
N TYR A 39 2.21 -4.44 -1.84
CA TYR A 39 0.87 -4.94 -2.12
C TYR A 39 -0.11 -4.73 -0.97
N ALA A 40 0.34 -4.89 0.28
CA ALA A 40 -0.49 -4.61 1.45
C ALA A 40 -0.82 -3.11 1.53
N PHE A 41 0.15 -2.23 1.27
CA PHE A 41 -0.06 -0.78 1.19
C PHE A 41 -1.07 -0.42 0.10
N ASN A 42 -0.87 -0.90 -1.13
CA ASN A 42 -1.80 -0.63 -2.23
C ASN A 42 -3.23 -1.07 -1.88
N GLN A 43 -3.39 -2.21 -1.18
CA GLN A 43 -4.71 -2.66 -0.75
C GLN A 43 -5.34 -1.76 0.32
N GLU A 44 -4.56 -1.25 1.28
CA GLU A 44 -5.10 -0.34 2.31
C GLU A 44 -5.60 0.97 1.68
N ILE A 45 -4.83 1.56 0.77
CA ILE A 45 -5.24 2.81 0.10
C ILE A 45 -6.40 2.59 -0.86
N ALA A 46 -6.44 1.48 -1.61
CA ALA A 46 -7.53 1.16 -2.53
C ALA A 46 -8.87 0.95 -1.80
N ARG A 47 -8.83 0.36 -0.60
CA ARG A 47 -10.02 0.10 0.21
C ARG A 47 -10.57 1.33 0.93
N VAL A 48 -9.89 2.49 0.87
CA VAL A 48 -10.36 3.69 1.58
C VAL A 48 -11.75 4.08 1.11
N ARG A 49 -11.96 4.16 -0.21
CA ARG A 49 -13.26 4.50 -0.81
C ARG A 49 -14.38 3.58 -0.34
N ASP A 50 -14.15 2.27 -0.32
CA ASP A 50 -15.16 1.29 0.07
C ASP A 50 -15.50 1.30 1.57
N ARG A 51 -14.64 1.91 2.39
CA ARG A 51 -14.75 1.91 3.87
C ARG A 51 -15.31 3.21 4.44
N VAL A 52 -15.53 4.23 3.62
CA VAL A 52 -16.01 5.54 4.06
C VAL A 52 -17.31 5.90 3.36
N SER A 53 -18.25 6.49 4.10
CA SER A 53 -19.53 6.95 3.55
C SER A 53 -19.47 8.37 2.98
N GLU A 54 -18.50 9.17 3.43
CA GLU A 54 -18.33 10.57 3.05
C GLU A 54 -16.94 10.79 2.45
N PRO A 55 -16.81 11.50 1.31
CA PRO A 55 -15.52 11.76 0.66
C PRO A 55 -14.48 12.38 1.61
N MET A 56 -14.91 13.29 2.48
CA MET A 56 -14.04 13.93 3.48
C MET A 56 -13.36 12.92 4.42
N LEU A 57 -14.07 11.88 4.86
CA LEU A 57 -13.48 10.84 5.70
C LEU A 57 -12.45 10.00 4.93
N GLY A 58 -12.63 9.84 3.62
CA GLY A 58 -11.65 9.23 2.74
C GLY A 58 -10.38 10.07 2.63
N ALA A 59 -10.53 11.37 2.38
CA ALA A 59 -9.43 12.31 2.29
C ALA A 59 -8.58 12.34 3.57
N ILE A 60 -9.22 12.35 4.75
CA ILE A 60 -8.51 12.27 6.04
C ILE A 60 -7.66 10.99 6.15
N ARG A 61 -8.19 9.84 5.70
CA ARG A 61 -7.44 8.57 5.73
C ARG A 61 -6.28 8.55 4.73
N LEU A 62 -6.46 9.12 3.54
CA LEU A 62 -5.39 9.22 2.56
C LEU A 62 -4.30 10.21 3.02
N GLU A 63 -4.67 11.32 3.65
CA GLU A 63 -3.69 12.25 4.24
C GLU A 63 -2.89 11.56 5.34
N TRP A 64 -3.53 10.75 6.19
CA TRP A 64 -2.80 9.94 7.17
C TRP A 64 -1.75 9.02 6.52
N TRP A 65 -2.04 8.45 5.33
CA TRP A 65 -1.07 7.67 4.57
C TRP A 65 0.07 8.54 4.00
N ARG A 66 -0.24 9.73 3.45
CA ARG A 66 0.79 10.68 2.98
C ARG A 66 1.74 11.08 4.09
N GLU A 67 1.20 11.45 5.25
CA GLU A 67 2.01 11.78 6.42
C GLU A 67 2.85 10.59 6.90
N SER A 68 2.35 9.36 6.78
CA SER A 68 3.10 8.17 7.16
C SER A 68 4.28 7.91 6.22
N LEU A 69 4.09 8.09 4.91
CA LEU A 69 5.16 7.98 3.91
C LEU A 69 6.22 9.07 4.07
N ARG A 70 5.80 10.33 4.20
CA ARG A 70 6.69 11.47 4.52
C ARG A 70 7.45 11.24 5.83
N GLY A 71 6.76 10.67 6.83
CA GLY A 71 7.35 10.27 8.10
C GLY A 71 8.48 9.26 7.94
N ILE A 72 8.26 8.20 7.14
CA ILE A 72 9.30 7.21 6.84
C ILE A 72 10.54 7.89 6.22
N ALA A 73 10.35 8.72 5.20
CA ALA A 73 11.47 9.39 4.53
C ALA A 73 12.21 10.38 5.44
N ALA A 74 11.50 10.99 6.40
CA ALA A 74 12.07 11.83 7.45
C ALA A 74 12.65 11.03 8.64
N GLY A 75 12.68 9.70 8.58
CA GLY A 75 13.23 8.83 9.64
C GLY A 75 12.30 8.60 10.84
N THR A 76 11.03 8.98 10.74
CA THR A 76 10.00 8.79 11.78
C THR A 76 8.96 7.77 11.33
N VAL A 77 9.18 6.50 11.68
CA VAL A 77 8.28 5.40 11.31
C VAL A 77 7.12 5.30 12.31
N ARG A 78 5.90 5.52 11.85
CA ARG A 78 4.68 5.34 12.66
C ARG A 78 4.45 3.85 12.93
N ARG A 79 3.94 3.53 14.13
CA ARG A 79 3.60 2.16 14.53
C ARG A 79 2.35 1.67 13.80
N HIS A 80 2.56 1.03 12.65
CA HIS A 80 1.54 0.34 11.88
C HIS A 80 2.24 -0.74 11.05
N PRO A 81 1.77 -2.01 11.06
CA PRO A 81 2.53 -3.12 10.47
C PRO A 81 2.94 -2.91 9.01
N VAL A 82 2.06 -2.31 8.20
CA VAL A 82 2.35 -2.00 6.80
C VAL A 82 3.32 -0.82 6.65
N VAL A 83 3.25 0.19 7.53
CA VAL A 83 4.16 1.35 7.50
C VAL A 83 5.56 0.93 7.91
N GLU A 84 5.67 0.09 8.94
CA GLU A 84 6.94 -0.50 9.39
C GLU A 84 7.58 -1.35 8.29
N ALA A 85 6.78 -2.19 7.61
CA ALA A 85 7.27 -3.00 6.49
C ALA A 85 7.66 -2.15 5.27
N LEU A 86 6.91 -1.09 4.97
CA LEU A 86 7.26 -0.13 3.91
C LEU A 86 8.57 0.59 4.21
N ALA A 87 8.81 0.97 5.46
CA ALA A 87 10.07 1.62 5.84
C ALA A 87 11.28 0.75 5.53
N VAL A 88 11.20 -0.54 5.84
CA VAL A 88 12.23 -1.53 5.48
C VAL A 88 12.35 -1.65 3.96
N ALA A 89 11.23 -1.80 3.25
CA ALA A 89 11.22 -1.94 1.79
C ALA A 89 11.81 -0.71 1.07
N MET A 90 11.47 0.50 1.51
CA MET A 90 12.01 1.75 0.98
C MET A 90 13.53 1.84 1.16
N ALA A 91 14.04 1.44 2.32
CA ALA A 91 15.47 1.45 2.61
C ALA A 91 16.26 0.34 1.87
N GLU A 92 15.71 -0.86 1.74
CA GLU A 92 16.42 -2.01 1.15
C GLU A 92 16.32 -2.09 -0.38
N ARG A 93 15.34 -1.41 -0.98
CA ARG A 93 15.04 -1.47 -2.42
C ARG A 93 14.99 -0.11 -3.11
N ASP A 94 15.42 0.95 -2.41
CA ASP A 94 15.44 2.33 -2.91
C ASP A 94 14.10 2.76 -3.54
N LEU A 95 12.98 2.38 -2.90
CA LEU A 95 11.64 2.74 -3.40
C LEU A 95 11.42 4.24 -3.21
N PRO A 96 11.17 5.02 -4.29
CA PRO A 96 11.03 6.47 -4.15
C PRO A 96 9.74 6.83 -3.43
N GLU A 97 9.83 7.70 -2.40
CA GLU A 97 8.67 8.23 -1.69
C GLU A 97 7.65 8.87 -2.65
N ALA A 98 8.14 9.61 -3.64
CA ALA A 98 7.30 10.30 -4.62
C ALA A 98 6.37 9.34 -5.39
N GLU A 99 6.84 8.15 -5.74
CA GLU A 99 6.04 7.14 -6.45
C GLU A 99 4.97 6.55 -5.54
N LEU A 100 5.28 6.34 -4.25
CA LEU A 100 4.29 5.86 -3.27
C LEU A 100 3.23 6.92 -2.98
N LEU A 101 3.61 8.21 -2.92
CA LEU A 101 2.68 9.32 -2.80
C LEU A 101 1.76 9.44 -4.02
N ALA A 102 2.30 9.28 -5.23
CA ALA A 102 1.51 9.29 -6.47
C ALA A 102 0.41 8.21 -6.46
N LEU A 103 0.68 7.03 -5.88
CA LEU A 103 -0.35 6.01 -5.67
C LEU A 103 -1.47 6.46 -4.73
N VAL A 104 -1.14 7.21 -3.67
CA VAL A 104 -2.15 7.79 -2.76
C VAL A 104 -2.98 8.85 -3.48
N ASP A 105 -2.33 9.72 -4.25
CA ASP A 105 -2.99 10.79 -5.00
C ASP A 105 -3.96 10.23 -6.06
N ALA A 106 -3.59 9.12 -6.72
CA ALA A 106 -4.50 8.42 -7.61
C ALA A 106 -5.77 7.91 -6.89
N ARG A 107 -5.65 7.48 -5.62
CA ARG A 107 -6.82 7.03 -4.82
C ARG A 107 -7.71 8.16 -4.34
N GLU A 108 -7.19 9.39 -4.27
CA GLU A 108 -8.00 10.55 -3.90
C GLU A 108 -9.01 10.88 -5.00
N GLN A 109 -8.61 10.74 -6.27
CA GLN A 109 -9.49 10.92 -7.42
C GLN A 109 -10.68 9.95 -7.41
N ASP A 110 -10.49 8.73 -6.86
CA ASP A 110 -11.55 7.74 -6.71
C ASP A 110 -12.65 8.18 -5.71
N LEU A 111 -12.38 9.14 -4.82
CA LEU A 111 -13.31 9.57 -3.75
C LEU A 111 -14.46 10.45 -4.28
N ASP A 112 -14.21 11.24 -5.31
CA ASP A 112 -15.21 12.17 -5.87
C ASP A 112 -16.30 11.44 -6.66
N GLY A 113 -16.09 10.15 -6.99
CA GLY A 113 -17.07 9.30 -7.64
C GLY A 113 -17.37 9.66 -9.10
N GLU A 114 -16.68 10.66 -9.65
CA GLU A 114 -16.65 10.90 -11.09
C GLU A 114 -15.86 9.76 -11.74
N GLY A 115 -16.57 8.75 -12.26
CA GLY A 115 -15.92 7.71 -13.04
C GLY A 115 -15.28 8.26 -14.31
N PHE A 116 -14.39 7.47 -14.91
CA PHE A 116 -13.81 7.78 -16.22
C PHE A 116 -14.91 7.97 -17.27
N ARG A 117 -14.92 9.12 -17.94
CA ARG A 117 -15.95 9.48 -18.92
C ARG A 117 -15.51 9.07 -20.34
N VAL A 118 -14.21 9.12 -20.63
CA VAL A 118 -13.60 8.74 -21.91
C VAL A 118 -12.31 7.93 -21.69
N LEU A 119 -11.80 7.27 -22.74
CA LEU A 119 -10.57 6.46 -22.66
C LEU A 119 -9.33 7.29 -22.30
N ASP A 120 -9.29 8.56 -22.69
CA ASP A 120 -8.17 9.46 -22.36
C ASP A 120 -8.14 9.85 -20.87
N ASP A 121 -9.19 9.52 -20.10
CA ASP A 121 -9.22 9.71 -18.65
C ASP A 121 -8.49 8.55 -17.90
N LEU A 122 -8.09 7.47 -18.60
CA LEU A 122 -7.34 6.32 -18.07
C LEU A 122 -5.82 6.51 -18.13
#